data_AF-A0A963L220-F1
#
_entry.id   AF-A0A963L220-F1
#
_cell.length_a   1.000
_cell.length_b   1.000
_cell.length_c   1.000
_cell.angle_alpha   90.00
_cell.angle_beta   90.00
_cell.angle_gamma   90.00
#
_symmetry.space_group_name_H-M   'P 1'
#
loop_
_entity.id
_entity.type
_entity.pdbx_description
1 polymer ?
#
loop_
_entity_poly.entity_id
_entity_poly.type
_entity_poly.pdbx_seq_one_letter_code
_entity_poly.pdbx_strand_id
1 'polypeptide(L)'
;NYIYHRTPLWYLWTVACGMLIASALTRDQRSRLTAMAIFTLAVLLHHGFTSASYYICAGCALLLFWPEITVPASVKRVVGEVAGASMFMYLSHFQVKSLVTRLFHEPMPWLALFSAIIVGIVFARVYYWGENRIAALWRAHAS
;
A
#
# COMPACT_ATOMS: atom_id res chain seq x y z
N ASN A 1 6.22 -16.29 -24.95
CA ASN A 1 5.44 -15.03 -24.97
C ASN A 1 4.78 -14.78 -23.61
N TYR A 2 5.54 -14.44 -22.53
CA TYR A 2 4.94 -14.42 -21.18
C TYR A 2 5.66 -13.53 -20.13
N ILE A 3 6.37 -12.47 -20.52
CA ILE A 3 7.09 -11.60 -19.56
C ILE A 3 6.61 -10.13 -19.57
N TYR A 4 5.89 -9.70 -20.61
CA TYR A 4 5.52 -8.29 -20.79
C TYR A 4 4.61 -7.72 -19.69
N HIS A 5 3.72 -8.52 -19.10
CA HIS A 5 2.82 -8.05 -18.03
C HIS A 5 3.44 -8.05 -16.62
N ARG A 6 4.71 -8.42 -16.48
CA ARG A 6 5.39 -8.51 -15.17
C ARG A 6 6.52 -7.51 -15.00
N THR A 7 6.82 -6.69 -16.01
CA THR A 7 7.87 -5.69 -15.86
C THR A 7 7.36 -4.58 -14.95
N PRO A 8 8.16 -4.12 -13.97
CA PRO A 8 7.74 -3.03 -13.07
C PRO A 8 7.44 -1.74 -13.84
N LEU A 9 8.04 -1.57 -15.02
CA LEU A 9 7.73 -0.50 -15.98
C LEU A 9 6.26 -0.45 -16.38
N TRP A 10 5.58 -1.60 -16.44
CA TRP A 10 4.17 -1.70 -16.82
C TRP A 10 3.22 -1.11 -15.75
N TYR A 11 3.71 -0.86 -14.53
CA TYR A 11 2.97 -0.21 -13.46
C TYR A 11 3.40 1.25 -13.24
N LEU A 12 4.38 1.77 -13.99
CA LEU A 12 4.82 3.17 -13.84
C LEU A 12 3.70 4.18 -14.10
N TRP A 13 2.72 3.83 -14.91
CA TRP A 13 1.57 4.69 -15.17
C TRP A 13 0.75 4.97 -13.90
N THR A 14 0.69 4.05 -12.93
CA THR A 14 -0.03 4.27 -11.66
C THR A 14 0.71 5.28 -10.79
N VAL A 15 2.04 5.24 -10.79
CA VAL A 15 2.90 6.22 -10.11
C VAL A 15 2.71 7.61 -10.73
N ALA A 16 2.73 7.69 -12.06
CA ALA A 16 2.48 8.94 -12.79
C ALA A 16 1.09 9.51 -12.50
N CYS A 17 0.06 8.65 -12.42
CA CYS A 17 -1.29 9.04 -12.04
C CYS A 17 -1.35 9.60 -10.62
N GLY A 18 -0.65 9.00 -9.66
CA GLY A 18 -0.54 9.51 -8.30
C GLY A 18 0.09 10.90 -8.24
N MET A 19 1.17 11.13 -8.99
CA MET A 19 1.80 12.45 -9.11
C MET A 19 0.86 13.50 -9.72
N LEU A 20 0.10 13.11 -10.74
CA LEU A 20 -0.89 13.97 -11.39
C LEU A 20 -2.01 14.36 -10.42
N ILE A 21 -2.55 13.41 -9.65
CA ILE A 21 -3.55 13.69 -8.61
C ILE A 21 -2.97 14.65 -7.57
N ALA A 22 -1.76 14.40 -7.06
CA ALA A 22 -1.10 15.26 -6.07
C ALA A 22 -0.89 16.69 -6.60
N SER A 23 -0.50 16.82 -7.87
CA SER A 23 -0.32 18.13 -8.53
C SER A 23 -1.62 18.89 -8.77
N ALA A 24 -2.75 18.17 -8.88
CA ALA A 24 -4.07 18.75 -9.10
C ALA A 24 -4.74 19.19 -7.79
N LEU A 25 -4.37 18.59 -6.65
CA LEU A 25 -4.88 18.99 -5.33
C LEU A 25 -4.46 20.41 -4.92
N THR A 26 -3.29 20.86 -5.37
CA THR A 26 -2.73 22.18 -5.05
C THR A 26 -3.19 23.29 -5.99
N ARG A 27 -4.07 23.00 -6.95
CA ARG A 27 -4.51 23.89 -8.03
C ARG A 27 -6.03 24.06 -8.07
N ASP A 28 -6.51 24.92 -8.96
CA ASP A 28 -7.92 25.24 -9.16
C ASP A 28 -8.81 24.02 -9.44
N GLN A 29 -10.12 24.17 -9.19
CA GLN A 29 -11.16 23.16 -9.47
C GLN A 29 -11.12 22.62 -10.91
N ARG A 30 -10.74 23.44 -11.90
CA ARG A 30 -10.57 23.00 -13.30
C ARG A 30 -9.49 21.94 -13.46
N SER A 31 -8.39 22.06 -12.71
CA SER A 31 -7.29 21.08 -12.76
C SER A 31 -7.66 19.74 -12.12
N ARG A 32 -8.51 19.75 -11.08
CA ARG A 32 -9.04 18.53 -10.46
C ARG A 32 -9.95 17.77 -11.43
N LEU A 33 -10.78 18.49 -12.19
CA LEU A 33 -11.64 17.91 -13.21
C LEU A 33 -10.86 17.32 -14.40
N THR A 34 -9.84 18.03 -14.91
CA THR A 34 -9.00 17.50 -15.99
C THR A 34 -8.19 16.30 -15.53
N ALA A 35 -7.67 16.33 -14.29
CA ALA A 35 -6.98 15.19 -13.71
C ALA A 35 -7.89 13.96 -13.58
N MET A 36 -9.13 14.16 -13.12
CA MET A 36 -10.13 13.09 -13.04
C MET A 36 -10.45 12.48 -14.41
N ALA A 37 -10.59 13.31 -15.44
CA ALA A 37 -10.86 12.86 -16.80
C ALA A 37 -9.71 12.02 -17.36
N ILE A 38 -8.47 12.48 -17.21
CA ILE A 38 -7.27 11.76 -17.65
C ILE A 38 -7.16 10.42 -16.92
N PHE A 39 -7.36 10.41 -15.60
CA PHE A 39 -7.29 9.20 -14.80
C PHE A 39 -8.37 8.18 -15.19
N THR A 40 -9.60 8.64 -15.37
CA THR A 40 -10.73 7.77 -15.78
C THR A 40 -10.46 7.14 -17.14
N LEU A 41 -9.96 7.92 -18.10
CA LEU A 41 -9.58 7.40 -19.42
C LEU A 41 -8.45 6.38 -19.32
N ALA A 42 -7.41 6.65 -18.54
CA ALA A 42 -6.28 5.72 -18.35
C ALA A 42 -6.75 4.38 -17.75
N VAL A 43 -7.62 4.43 -16.74
CA VAL A 43 -8.17 3.22 -16.10
C VAL A 43 -9.07 2.45 -17.06
N LEU A 44 -9.95 3.12 -17.81
CA LEU A 44 -10.84 2.47 -18.77
C LEU A 44 -10.06 1.82 -19.93
N LEU A 45 -9.00 2.46 -20.41
CA LEU A 45 -8.14 1.87 -21.45
C LEU A 45 -7.39 0.63 -20.96
N HIS A 46 -7.04 0.59 -19.67
CA HIS A 46 -6.27 -0.52 -19.11
C HIS A 46 -7.13 -1.70 -18.62
N HIS A 47 -8.22 -1.40 -17.91
CA HIS A 47 -9.06 -2.39 -17.22
C HIS A 47 -10.45 -2.59 -17.87
N GLY A 48 -10.83 -1.77 -18.85
CA GLY A 48 -12.16 -1.82 -19.48
C GLY A 48 -13.31 -1.51 -18.51
N PHE A 49 -14.52 -1.97 -18.86
CA PHE A 49 -15.72 -1.85 -18.03
C PHE A 49 -15.83 -3.00 -17.03
N THR A 50 -14.89 -3.05 -16.08
CA THR A 50 -14.87 -4.05 -15.01
C THR A 50 -15.20 -3.42 -13.67
N SER A 51 -15.65 -4.22 -12.70
CA SER A 51 -15.89 -3.79 -11.31
C SER A 51 -14.68 -3.09 -10.71
N ALA A 52 -13.46 -3.53 -11.07
CA ALA A 52 -12.21 -2.92 -10.63
C ALA A 52 -12.09 -1.46 -11.08
N SER A 53 -12.42 -1.14 -12.33
CA SER A 53 -12.40 0.23 -12.85
C SER A 53 -13.31 1.16 -12.06
N TYR A 54 -14.49 0.68 -11.66
CA TYR A 54 -15.41 1.45 -10.83
C TYR A 54 -14.83 1.77 -9.46
N TYR A 55 -14.24 0.78 -8.78
CA TYR A 55 -13.62 1.00 -7.46
C TYR A 55 -12.43 1.96 -7.53
N ILE A 56 -11.59 1.82 -8.57
CA ILE A 56 -10.39 2.66 -8.76
C ILE A 56 -10.79 4.10 -9.09
N CYS A 57 -11.74 4.30 -10.00
CA CYS A 57 -12.25 5.64 -10.33
C CYS A 57 -12.97 6.29 -9.15
N ALA A 58 -13.77 5.54 -8.39
CA ALA A 58 -14.42 6.05 -7.18
C ALA A 58 -13.39 6.47 -6.11
N GLY A 59 -12.34 5.67 -5.91
CA GLY A 59 -11.24 6.03 -5.02
C GLY A 59 -10.52 7.30 -5.46
N CYS A 60 -10.24 7.46 -6.76
CA CYS A 60 -9.65 8.68 -7.31
C CYS A 60 -10.56 9.90 -7.14
N ALA A 61 -11.87 9.76 -7.37
CA ALA A 61 -12.83 10.82 -7.13
C ALA A 61 -12.83 11.25 -5.66
N LEU A 62 -12.80 10.30 -4.72
CA LEU A 62 -12.70 10.61 -3.30
C LEU A 62 -11.40 11.36 -2.97
N LEU A 63 -10.25 10.92 -3.49
CA LEU A 63 -8.97 11.61 -3.28
C LEU A 63 -8.96 13.03 -3.87
N LEU A 64 -9.53 13.19 -5.06
CA LEU A 64 -9.55 14.47 -5.75
C LEU A 64 -10.55 15.44 -5.15
N PHE A 65 -11.76 15.01 -4.77
CA PHE A 65 -12.84 15.91 -4.33
C PHE A 65 -13.02 15.99 -2.82
N TRP A 66 -12.60 14.95 -2.08
CA TRP A 66 -12.69 14.87 -0.63
C TRP A 66 -11.33 14.54 0.01
N PRO A 67 -10.33 15.44 -0.09
CA PRO A 67 -8.98 15.17 0.40
C PRO A 67 -8.88 15.17 1.93
N GLU A 68 -9.74 15.91 2.63
CA GLU A 68 -9.68 16.08 4.08
C GLU A 68 -10.62 15.11 4.80
N ILE A 69 -10.17 13.86 4.93
CA ILE A 69 -10.82 12.88 5.81
C ILE A 69 -10.17 12.98 7.18
N THR A 70 -10.88 13.56 8.16
CA THR A 70 -10.40 13.68 9.53
C THR A 70 -10.46 12.33 10.22
N VAL A 71 -9.32 11.64 10.28
CA VAL A 71 -9.20 10.33 10.94
C VAL A 71 -8.72 10.52 12.39
N PRO A 72 -9.28 9.78 13.38
CA PRO A 72 -8.81 9.82 14.77
C PRO A 72 -7.32 9.46 14.89
N ALA A 73 -6.63 10.04 15.87
CA ALA A 73 -5.19 9.85 16.07
C ALA A 73 -4.78 8.37 16.26
N SER A 74 -5.64 7.57 16.90
CA SER A 74 -5.45 6.13 17.07
C SER A 74 -5.38 5.39 15.72
N VAL A 75 -6.30 5.71 14.81
CA VAL A 75 -6.36 5.10 13.47
C VAL A 75 -5.11 5.45 12.68
N LYS A 76 -4.66 6.71 12.72
CA LYS A 76 -3.42 7.14 12.05
C LYS A 76 -2.20 6.34 12.52
N ARG A 77 -2.09 6.07 13.82
CA ARG A 77 -0.99 5.27 14.39
C ARG A 77 -1.03 3.83 13.87
N VAL A 78 -2.20 3.17 13.95
CA VAL A 78 -2.35 1.79 13.48
C VAL A 78 -2.07 1.67 11.98
N VAL A 79 -2.63 2.58 11.17
CA VAL A 79 -2.40 2.59 9.71
C VAL A 79 -0.92 2.85 9.39
N GLY A 80 -0.27 3.77 10.11
CA GLY A 80 1.16 4.03 9.96
C GLY A 80 2.03 2.81 10.30
N GLU A 81 1.71 2.10 11.39
CA GLU A 81 2.40 0.86 11.77
C GLU A 81 2.22 -0.23 10.70
N VAL A 82 0.99 -0.43 10.22
CA VAL A 82 0.69 -1.40 9.16
C VAL A 82 1.40 -1.03 7.86
N ALA A 83 1.43 0.25 7.50
CA ALA A 83 2.15 0.73 6.32
C ALA A 83 3.65 0.48 6.43
N GLY A 84 4.28 0.75 7.58
CA GLY A 84 5.69 0.43 7.82
C GLY A 84 5.97 -1.07 7.80
N ALA A 85 5.04 -1.88 8.30
CA ALA A 85 5.14 -3.33 8.28
C ALA A 85 4.82 -3.96 6.91
N SER A 86 4.24 -3.22 5.96
CA SER A 86 3.77 -3.77 4.68
C SER A 86 4.87 -4.43 3.85
N MET A 87 6.10 -3.89 3.87
CA MET A 87 7.25 -4.51 3.22
C MET A 87 7.61 -5.86 3.85
N PHE A 88 7.59 -5.92 5.19
CA PHE A 88 7.83 -7.17 5.92
C PHE A 88 6.72 -8.18 5.66
N MET A 89 5.45 -7.75 5.64
CA MET A 89 4.31 -8.60 5.27
C MET A 89 4.50 -9.19 3.86
N TYR A 90 4.89 -8.36 2.88
CA TYR A 90 5.15 -8.84 1.52
C TYR A 90 6.28 -9.88 1.50
N LEU A 91 7.36 -9.67 2.26
CA LEU A 91 8.47 -10.62 2.32
C LEU A 91 8.11 -11.91 3.07
N SER A 92 7.25 -11.85 4.09
CA SER A 92 6.91 -12.97 4.97
C SER A 92 5.69 -13.78 4.50
N HIS A 93 4.84 -13.24 3.62
CA HIS A 93 3.55 -13.87 3.31
C HIS A 93 3.70 -15.25 2.66
N PHE A 94 4.74 -15.47 1.84
CA PHE A 94 4.97 -16.76 1.19
C PHE A 94 5.41 -17.83 2.20
N GLN A 95 6.30 -17.49 3.13
CA GLN A 95 6.75 -18.40 4.19
C GLN A 95 5.59 -18.73 5.12
N VAL A 96 4.81 -17.73 5.53
CA VAL A 96 3.65 -17.93 6.40
C VAL A 96 2.59 -18.78 5.72
N LYS A 97 2.26 -18.52 4.46
CA LYS A 97 1.31 -19.35 3.70
C LYS A 97 1.76 -20.80 3.62
N SER A 98 3.04 -21.04 3.29
CA SER A 98 3.62 -22.40 3.24
C SER A 98 3.54 -23.10 4.60
N LEU A 99 3.79 -22.37 5.68
CA LEU A 99 3.77 -22.89 7.05
C LEU A 99 2.34 -23.22 7.50
N VAL A 100 1.36 -22.38 7.17
CA VAL A 100 -0.07 -22.61 7.44
C VAL A 100 -0.59 -23.81 6.66
N THR A 101 -0.28 -23.93 5.36
CA THR A 101 -0.69 -25.10 4.57
C THR A 101 -0.09 -26.40 5.10
N ARG A 102 1.15 -26.38 5.60
CA ARG A 102 1.78 -27.56 6.21
C ARG A 102 1.18 -27.95 7.57
N LEU A 103 0.74 -26.99 8.37
CA LEU A 103 0.16 -27.26 9.69
C LEU A 103 -1.28 -27.74 9.62
N PHE A 104 -2.09 -27.16 8.73
CA PHE A 104 -3.54 -27.41 8.68
C PHE A 104 -3.98 -28.33 7.55
N HIS A 105 -3.07 -28.73 6.64
CA HIS A 105 -3.31 -29.61 5.46
C HIS A 105 -4.39 -29.13 4.46
N GLU A 106 -5.16 -28.10 4.82
CA GLU A 106 -6.20 -27.45 4.04
C GLU A 106 -5.79 -25.99 3.74
N PRO A 107 -6.08 -25.46 2.54
CA PRO A 107 -5.87 -24.06 2.25
C PRO A 107 -6.89 -23.20 3.01
N MET A 108 -6.51 -22.72 4.19
CA MET A 108 -7.29 -21.74 4.96
C MET A 108 -6.82 -20.30 4.66
N PRO A 109 -7.39 -19.61 3.64
CA PRO A 109 -6.89 -18.32 3.16
C PRO A 109 -6.97 -17.22 4.21
N TRP A 110 -8.03 -17.21 5.04
CA TRP A 110 -8.22 -16.23 6.10
C TRP A 110 -7.18 -16.38 7.21
N LEU A 111 -6.87 -17.61 7.61
CA LEU A 111 -5.88 -17.88 8.65
C LEU A 111 -4.47 -17.48 8.20
N ALA A 112 -4.14 -17.76 6.93
CA ALA A 112 -2.89 -17.34 6.30
C ALA A 112 -2.77 -15.80 6.21
N LEU A 113 -3.87 -15.10 5.94
CA LEU A 113 -3.90 -13.64 5.91
C LEU A 113 -3.62 -13.03 7.29
N PHE A 114 -4.37 -13.44 8.32
CA PHE A 114 -4.20 -12.89 9.66
C PHE A 114 -2.82 -13.22 10.23
N SER A 115 -2.33 -14.44 10.04
CA SER A 115 -0.99 -14.81 10.46
C SER A 115 0.10 -14.02 9.74
N ALA A 116 -0.03 -13.76 8.43
CA ALA A 116 0.93 -12.96 7.69
C ALA A 116 0.97 -11.49 8.17
N ILE A 117 -0.19 -10.91 8.49
CA ILE A 117 -0.28 -9.56 9.05
C ILE A 117 0.38 -9.51 10.43
N ILE A 118 0.06 -10.45 11.32
CA ILE A 118 0.62 -10.51 12.67
C ILE A 118 2.14 -10.67 12.61
N VAL A 119 2.63 -11.62 11.81
CA VAL A 119 4.07 -11.86 11.65
C VAL A 119 4.77 -10.63 11.08
N GLY A 120 4.20 -9.97 10.07
CA GLY A 120 4.77 -8.74 9.51
C GLY A 120 4.86 -7.60 10.53
N ILE A 121 3.83 -7.40 11.36
CA ILE A 121 3.84 -6.38 12.43
C ILE A 121 4.87 -6.71 13.50
N VAL A 122 4.97 -7.97 13.93
CA VAL A 122 5.95 -8.41 14.92
C VAL A 122 7.37 -8.19 14.41
N PHE A 123 7.66 -8.59 13.17
CA PHE A 123 8.98 -8.35 12.56
C PHE A 123 9.33 -6.86 12.50
N ALA A 124 8.39 -6.01 12.06
CA ALA A 124 8.61 -4.58 12.01
C ALA A 124 8.91 -4.01 13.41
N ARG A 125 8.15 -4.40 14.44
CA ARG A 125 8.40 -3.95 15.81
C ARG A 125 9.75 -4.40 16.37
N VAL A 126 10.15 -5.65 16.09
CA VAL A 126 11.47 -6.16 16.49
C VAL A 126 12.58 -5.37 15.80
N TYR A 127 12.43 -5.07 14.51
CA TYR A 127 13.39 -4.26 13.76
C TYR A 127 13.53 -2.85 14.34
N TYR A 128 12.42 -2.14 14.55
CA TYR A 128 12.44 -0.80 15.14
C TYR A 128 12.97 -0.78 16.57
N TRP A 129 12.71 -1.84 17.35
CA TRP A 129 13.29 -1.99 18.68
C TRP A 129 14.80 -2.16 18.63
N GLY A 130 15.31 -2.98 17.71
CA GLY A 130 16.75 -3.18 17.51
C GLY A 130 17.46 -1.91 17.05
N GLU A 131 16.90 -1.20 16.07
CA GLU A 131 17.43 0.08 15.58
C GLU A 131 17.55 1.12 16.70
N ASN A 132 16.49 1.27 17.52
CA ASN A 132 16.50 2.20 18.65
C ASN A 132 17.53 1.84 19.72
N ARG A 133 17.79 0.55 19.95
CA ARG A 133 18.83 0.08 20.88
C ARG A 133 20.24 0.39 20.36
N ILE A 134 20.50 0.13 19.08
CA ILE A 134 21.80 0.42 18.46
C ILE A 134 22.04 1.94 18.41
N ALA A 135 21.01 2.73 18.06
CA ALA A 135 21.09 4.18 18.06
C ALA A 135 21.30 4.77 19.46
N ALA A 136 20.75 4.14 20.51
CA ALA A 136 20.99 4.53 21.89
C ALA A 136 22.42 4.21 22.35
N LEU A 137 22.95 3.03 21.98
CA LEU A 137 24.33 2.64 22.27
C LEU A 137 25.35 3.53 21.54
N TRP A 138 25.08 3.87 20.28
CA TRP A 138 25.93 4.78 19.51
C TRP A 138 25.98 6.19 20.12
N ARG A 139 24.81 6.71 20.55
CA ARG A 139 24.74 8.00 21.25
C ARG A 139 25.47 8.00 22.59
N ALA A 140 25.51 6.86 23.28
CA ALA A 140 26.25 6.70 24.53
C ALA A 140 27.78 6.57 24.34
N HIS A 141 28.25 6.15 23.16
CA HIS A 141 29.68 6.11 22.83
C HIS A 141 30.21 7.42 22.22
N ALA A 142 29.32 8.32 21.78
CA ALA A 142 29.69 9.61 21.17
C ALA A 142 29.75 10.79 22.17
N SER A 143 29.57 10.51 23.47
CA SER A 143 29.70 11.45 24.60
C SER A 143 30.89 11.07 25.48
#